data_AF-A0A4Q6C4C7-F1
#
_entry.id   AF-A0A4Q6C4C7-F1
#
_cell.length_a   1.000
_cell.length_b   1.000
_cell.length_c   1.000
_cell.angle_alpha   90.00
_cell.angle_beta   90.00
_cell.angle_gamma   90.00
#
_symmetry.space_group_name_H-M   'P 1'
#
loop_
_entity.id
_entity.type
_entity.pdbx_description
1 polymer ?
#
loop_
_entity_poly.entity_id
_entity_poly.type
_entity_poly.pdbx_seq_one_letter_code
_entity_poly.pdbx_strand_id
1 'polypeptide(L)'
;MMKQSQFLEIVQRFLVPMFPGSRIEGFQPRQQTRVVAKGQNDRSLWIKLRKEGETSLSISRTQEFTEADLLVVGHFLEVIREIEPQSEKSFFGDLLYSSIRRVVSRSVAEDDELVLRLLDQAQSWAEQTYEGKPIAAAIGINPHEEQSSDLHIEDILQEDYGPVLTNGNDTLLEISVSGHVVGHRVVVANGDLPMSPERWAPLAKWACDGRVVVALNRTGESLVFANGSLEFAKRRGAWRRFAHNSVIARLNRFGKLDQALRKSIYETSLDISFARTGGCIGVAKDINDIWDLGEKKVIAEEDWLDTAKSTKSRYFAAILKKEKFQNLPRQLRAEIAAVDGALILDQDGEIWAVGAIMQIESGTTGGGGRLAAAKALAAYGGAVKISADGGIRGFHAGGDGKISEIFTVG
;
A
#
# COMPACT_ATOMS: atom_id res chain seq x y z
N MET A 1 -5.82 9.10 33.86
CA MET A 1 -5.96 7.78 33.21
C MET A 1 -6.84 7.98 31.99
N MET A 2 -6.43 7.50 30.82
CA MET A 2 -7.14 7.77 29.57
C MET A 2 -8.53 7.13 29.58
N LYS A 3 -9.55 7.90 29.19
CA LYS A 3 -10.93 7.40 29.09
C LYS A 3 -11.07 6.47 27.88
N GLN A 4 -11.97 5.48 27.96
CA GLN A 4 -12.24 4.56 26.83
C GLN A 4 -12.66 5.29 25.55
N SER A 5 -13.45 6.37 25.66
CA SER A 5 -13.85 7.20 24.52
C SER A 5 -12.66 7.89 23.86
N GLN A 6 -11.70 8.38 24.65
CA GLN A 6 -10.48 9.00 24.15
C GLN A 6 -9.58 7.96 23.47
N PHE A 7 -9.43 6.77 24.06
CA PHE A 7 -8.69 5.67 23.42
C PHE A 7 -9.33 5.23 22.10
N LEU A 8 -10.66 5.13 22.05
CA LEU A 8 -11.41 4.82 20.84
C LEU A 8 -11.13 5.85 19.73
N GLU A 9 -11.16 7.15 20.06
CA GLU A 9 -10.87 8.23 19.12
C GLU A 9 -9.44 8.15 18.57
N ILE A 10 -8.46 7.92 19.45
CA ILE A 10 -7.06 7.74 19.07
C ILE A 10 -6.89 6.56 18.11
N VAL A 11 -7.49 5.42 18.43
CA VAL A 11 -7.48 4.22 17.56
C VAL A 11 -8.12 4.52 16.22
N GLN A 12 -9.29 5.19 16.21
CA GLN A 12 -9.99 5.53 14.98
C GLN A 12 -9.21 6.49 14.09
N ARG A 13 -8.51 7.46 14.69
CA ARG A 13 -7.78 8.51 13.97
C ARG A 13 -6.41 8.07 13.48
N PHE A 14 -5.72 7.20 14.21
CA PHE A 14 -4.31 6.89 13.94
C PHE A 14 -4.04 5.42 13.62
N LEU A 15 -4.66 4.49 14.35
CA LEU A 15 -4.42 3.06 14.14
C LEU A 15 -5.21 2.50 12.96
N VAL A 16 -6.51 2.79 12.88
CA VAL A 16 -7.38 2.29 11.81
C VAL A 16 -6.88 2.73 10.42
N PRO A 17 -6.45 3.99 10.20
CA PRO A 17 -5.86 4.37 8.93
C PRO A 17 -4.59 3.61 8.60
N MET A 18 -3.78 3.24 9.60
CA MET A 18 -2.56 2.44 9.39
C MET A 18 -2.82 1.08 8.75
N PHE A 19 -4.02 0.53 8.93
CA PHE A 19 -4.43 -0.75 8.35
C PHE A 19 -5.61 -0.55 7.39
N PRO A 20 -5.37 -0.19 6.11
CA PRO A 20 -6.45 0.01 5.15
C PRO A 20 -7.40 -1.19 5.07
N GLY A 21 -8.70 -0.89 4.94
CA GLY A 21 -9.78 -1.89 5.02
C GLY A 21 -10.23 -2.22 6.44
N SER A 22 -9.64 -1.60 7.47
CA SER A 22 -10.04 -1.83 8.86
C SER A 22 -11.20 -0.95 9.31
N ARG A 23 -11.97 -1.44 10.28
CA ARG A 23 -13.03 -0.71 10.97
C ARG A 23 -13.12 -1.14 12.43
N ILE A 24 -13.69 -0.29 13.26
CA ILE A 24 -13.92 -0.58 14.67
C ILE A 24 -15.27 -1.27 14.82
N GLU A 25 -15.30 -2.39 15.54
CA GLU A 25 -16.52 -3.15 15.87
C GLU A 25 -17.04 -2.84 17.29
N GLY A 26 -16.29 -2.05 18.06
CA GLY A 26 -16.65 -1.60 19.41
C GLY A 26 -15.96 -2.38 20.53
N PHE A 27 -16.26 -1.98 21.77
CA PHE A 27 -15.76 -2.65 22.97
C PHE A 27 -16.58 -3.90 23.27
N GLN A 28 -15.91 -4.99 23.64
CA GLN A 28 -16.57 -6.22 24.08
C GLN A 28 -15.90 -6.78 25.33
N PRO A 29 -16.67 -7.43 26.24
CA PRO A 29 -16.11 -8.17 27.35
C PRO A 29 -15.22 -9.30 26.85
N ARG A 30 -13.95 -9.32 27.28
CA ARG A 30 -12.99 -10.35 26.89
C ARG A 30 -11.89 -10.44 27.92
N GLN A 31 -11.77 -11.61 28.58
CA GLN A 31 -10.60 -11.92 29.38
C GLN A 31 -9.50 -12.44 28.45
N GLN A 32 -8.43 -11.65 28.31
CA GLN A 32 -7.23 -12.02 27.56
C GLN A 32 -6.00 -11.49 28.29
N THR A 33 -4.92 -12.26 28.29
CA THR A 33 -3.67 -11.92 29.00
C THR A 33 -2.74 -11.03 28.18
N ARG A 34 -2.99 -10.91 26.87
CA ARG A 34 -2.22 -10.09 25.92
C ARG A 34 -2.94 -8.77 25.61
N VAL A 35 -2.15 -7.72 25.38
CA VAL A 35 -2.65 -6.40 24.96
C VAL A 35 -3.12 -6.38 23.51
N VAL A 36 -2.64 -7.32 22.68
CA VAL A 36 -3.08 -7.55 21.30
C VAL A 36 -3.30 -9.05 21.12
N ALA A 37 -4.42 -9.44 20.50
CA ALA A 37 -4.70 -10.82 20.14
C ALA A 37 -5.50 -10.89 18.84
N LYS A 38 -5.24 -11.91 18.02
CA LYS A 38 -6.08 -12.21 16.86
C LYS A 38 -7.45 -12.72 17.30
N GLY A 39 -8.47 -12.31 16.55
CA GLY A 39 -9.82 -12.85 16.64
C GLY A 39 -10.03 -13.99 15.65
N GLN A 40 -11.29 -14.20 15.27
CA GLN A 40 -11.63 -15.29 14.34
C GLN A 40 -11.11 -15.00 12.93
N ASN A 41 -10.59 -16.04 12.28
CA ASN A 41 -10.12 -16.05 10.89
C ASN A 41 -9.05 -14.98 10.58
N ASP A 42 -8.25 -14.57 11.58
CA ASP A 42 -7.17 -13.59 11.48
C ASP A 42 -7.56 -12.21 10.89
N ARG A 43 -8.85 -11.96 10.63
CA ARG A 43 -9.40 -10.70 10.09
C ARG A 43 -9.95 -9.77 11.17
N SER A 44 -9.69 -10.10 12.42
CA SER A 44 -10.03 -9.26 13.56
C SER A 44 -8.89 -9.24 14.58
N LEU A 45 -8.75 -8.11 15.27
CA LEU A 45 -7.84 -7.91 16.39
C LEU A 45 -8.62 -7.44 17.61
N TRP A 46 -8.17 -7.90 18.76
CA TRP A 46 -8.62 -7.46 20.08
C TRP A 46 -7.49 -6.72 20.75
N ILE A 47 -7.71 -5.44 21.03
CA ILE A 47 -6.69 -4.57 21.61
C ILE A 47 -7.13 -4.00 22.96
N LYS A 48 -6.17 -3.86 23.87
CA LYS A 48 -6.31 -3.21 25.17
C LYS A 48 -5.09 -2.37 25.44
N LEU A 49 -5.27 -1.19 26.04
CA LEU A 49 -4.14 -0.34 26.42
C LEU A 49 -3.26 -1.01 27.48
N ARG A 50 -3.85 -1.78 28.41
CA ARG A 50 -3.18 -2.49 29.50
C ARG A 50 -3.62 -3.94 29.56
N LYS A 51 -2.84 -4.80 30.24
CA LYS A 51 -3.18 -6.22 30.45
C LYS A 51 -4.37 -6.35 31.40
N GLU A 52 -4.44 -5.49 32.41
CA GLU A 52 -5.60 -5.38 33.29
C GLU A 52 -6.80 -4.77 32.55
N GLY A 53 -7.99 -5.33 32.77
CA GLY A 53 -9.24 -4.81 32.24
C GLY A 53 -10.13 -5.90 31.65
N GLU A 54 -11.44 -5.71 31.76
CA GLU A 54 -12.44 -6.71 31.35
C GLU A 54 -12.90 -6.52 29.90
N THR A 55 -12.58 -5.39 29.26
CA THR A 55 -13.05 -5.04 27.92
C THR A 55 -11.90 -4.86 26.93
N SER A 56 -12.04 -5.44 25.74
CA SER A 56 -11.15 -5.21 24.59
C SER A 56 -11.88 -4.41 23.53
N LEU A 57 -11.15 -3.53 22.84
CA LEU A 57 -11.62 -2.92 21.61
C LEU A 57 -11.40 -3.90 20.44
N SER A 58 -12.44 -4.12 19.64
CA SER A 58 -12.38 -4.97 18.46
C SER A 58 -12.18 -4.16 17.20
N ILE A 59 -11.23 -4.57 16.37
CA ILE A 59 -10.97 -4.02 15.04
C ILE A 59 -11.10 -5.17 14.05
N SER A 60 -11.86 -4.99 12.98
CA SER A 60 -11.92 -5.94 11.86
C SER A 60 -11.25 -5.37 10.62
N ARG A 61 -10.85 -6.22 9.66
CA ARG A 61 -10.24 -5.84 8.39
C ARG A 61 -10.70 -6.73 7.24
N THR A 62 -10.72 -6.21 6.02
CA THR A 62 -11.14 -6.95 4.82
C THR A 62 -10.16 -8.08 4.44
N GLN A 63 -8.86 -7.86 4.65
CA GLN A 63 -7.80 -8.88 4.61
C GLN A 63 -7.28 -9.25 6.01
N GLU A 64 -6.55 -10.37 6.09
CA GLU A 64 -5.98 -10.91 7.34
C GLU A 64 -4.89 -10.00 7.92
N PHE A 65 -4.86 -9.93 9.25
CA PHE A 65 -3.79 -9.37 10.04
C PHE A 65 -2.64 -10.40 10.16
N THR A 66 -1.45 -9.96 9.78
CA THR A 66 -0.21 -10.73 9.88
C THR A 66 0.41 -10.61 11.26
N GLU A 67 1.40 -11.45 11.59
CA GLU A 67 2.19 -11.28 12.82
C GLU A 67 2.93 -9.92 12.85
N ALA A 68 3.41 -9.45 11.69
CA ALA A 68 3.97 -8.11 11.58
C ALA A 68 2.95 -7.03 11.94
N ASP A 69 1.68 -7.18 11.54
CA ASP A 69 0.63 -6.23 11.93
C ASP A 69 0.42 -6.22 13.46
N LEU A 70 0.49 -7.38 14.12
CA LEU A 70 0.38 -7.48 15.58
C LEU A 70 1.53 -6.74 16.29
N LEU A 71 2.75 -6.85 15.78
CA LEU A 71 3.91 -6.11 16.30
C LEU A 71 3.71 -4.61 16.19
N VAL A 72 3.27 -4.12 15.02
CA VAL A 72 2.96 -2.70 14.79
C VAL A 72 1.89 -2.19 15.77
N VAL A 73 0.82 -2.96 15.98
CA VAL A 73 -0.21 -2.61 16.96
C VAL A 73 0.36 -2.63 18.39
N GLY A 74 1.27 -3.54 18.70
CA GLY A 74 2.02 -3.57 19.96
C GLY A 74 2.79 -2.27 20.20
N HIS A 75 3.63 -1.87 19.24
CA HIS A 75 4.38 -0.61 19.28
C HIS A 75 3.46 0.61 19.38
N PHE A 76 2.33 0.60 18.68
CA PHE A 76 1.32 1.65 18.82
C PHE A 76 0.84 1.78 20.27
N LEU A 77 0.44 0.67 20.89
CA LEU A 77 -0.05 0.70 22.27
C LEU A 77 1.05 1.12 23.26
N GLU A 78 2.30 0.76 23.02
CA GLU A 78 3.45 1.22 23.81
C GLU A 78 3.62 2.72 23.72
N VAL A 79 3.67 3.27 22.51
CA VAL A 79 3.77 4.71 22.28
C VAL A 79 2.62 5.45 22.95
N ILE A 80 1.37 4.96 22.83
CA ILE A 80 0.22 5.58 23.51
C ILE A 80 0.37 5.54 25.03
N ARG A 81 0.88 4.45 25.60
CA ARG A 81 1.13 4.36 27.06
C ARG A 81 2.19 5.34 27.53
N GLU A 82 3.26 5.56 26.76
CA GLU A 82 4.33 6.51 27.09
C GLU A 82 3.81 7.94 27.23
N ILE A 83 2.89 8.33 26.35
CA ILE A 83 2.33 9.69 26.32
C ILE A 83 1.01 9.83 27.11
N GLU A 84 0.40 8.71 27.54
CA GLU A 84 -0.84 8.67 28.33
C GLU A 84 -0.83 9.64 29.53
N PRO A 85 0.26 9.80 30.31
CA PRO A 85 0.29 10.74 31.44
C PRO A 85 -0.03 12.19 31.06
N GLN A 86 0.11 12.55 29.77
CA GLN A 86 -0.20 13.88 29.24
C GLN A 86 -1.60 13.98 28.64
N SER A 87 -2.45 12.95 28.76
CA SER A 87 -3.75 12.86 28.05
C SER A 87 -4.76 13.96 28.38
N GLU A 88 -4.58 14.65 29.50
CA GLU A 88 -5.44 15.75 29.97
C GLU A 88 -4.90 17.13 29.58
N LYS A 89 -3.71 17.20 28.97
CA LYS A 89 -3.08 18.45 28.53
C LYS A 89 -3.63 18.90 27.18
N SER A 90 -3.70 20.21 26.95
CA SER A 90 -4.19 20.80 25.69
C SER A 90 -3.35 20.42 24.47
N PHE A 91 -2.04 20.24 24.65
CA PHE A 91 -1.09 19.86 23.59
C PHE A 91 -1.06 18.34 23.31
N PHE A 92 -1.90 17.54 23.96
CA PHE A 92 -1.89 16.09 23.81
C PHE A 92 -2.14 15.64 22.36
N GLY A 93 -2.99 16.36 21.63
CA GLY A 93 -3.24 16.11 20.21
C GLY A 93 -1.99 16.25 19.34
N ASP A 94 -1.17 17.26 19.61
CA ASP A 94 0.09 17.51 18.88
C ASP A 94 1.12 16.42 19.22
N LEU A 95 1.21 16.05 20.49
CA LEU A 95 2.06 14.96 20.97
C LEU A 95 1.67 13.62 20.32
N LEU A 96 0.36 13.33 20.21
CA LEU A 96 -0.12 12.14 19.51
C LEU A 96 0.33 12.14 18.05
N TYR A 97 0.12 13.26 17.34
CA TYR A 97 0.43 13.36 15.92
C TYR A 97 1.93 13.15 15.63
N SER A 98 2.81 13.74 16.45
CA SER A 98 4.26 13.53 16.32
C SER A 98 4.69 12.12 16.70
N SER A 99 4.03 11.51 17.69
CA SER A 99 4.42 10.19 18.21
C SER A 99 4.09 9.03 17.28
N ILE A 100 3.15 9.16 16.32
CA ILE A 100 2.83 8.05 15.39
C ILE A 100 4.04 7.63 14.53
N ARG A 101 4.97 8.54 14.23
CA ARG A 101 6.19 8.19 13.49
C ARG A 101 7.07 7.21 14.28
N ARG A 102 7.04 7.27 15.62
CA ARG A 102 7.74 6.31 16.50
C ARG A 102 7.22 4.88 16.34
N VAL A 103 5.92 4.73 16.05
CA VAL A 103 5.34 3.42 15.76
C VAL A 103 5.96 2.83 14.50
N VAL A 104 6.15 3.66 13.47
CA VAL A 104 6.77 3.24 12.20
C VAL A 104 8.24 2.91 12.40
N SER A 105 9.01 3.77 13.08
CA SER A 105 10.44 3.55 13.31
C SER A 105 10.70 2.25 14.08
N ARG A 106 10.01 2.03 15.22
CA ARG A 106 10.13 0.79 16.02
C ARG A 106 9.73 -0.47 15.27
N SER A 107 8.88 -0.32 14.25
CA SER A 107 8.41 -1.47 13.46
C SER A 107 9.38 -1.92 12.38
N VAL A 108 10.42 -1.13 12.07
CA VAL A 108 11.37 -1.42 10.99
C VAL A 108 12.82 -1.49 11.45
N ALA A 109 13.16 -1.00 12.65
CA ALA A 109 14.51 -1.02 13.19
C ALA A 109 14.50 -1.35 14.69
N GLU A 110 15.57 -1.99 15.16
CA GLU A 110 15.81 -2.24 16.59
C GLU A 110 16.17 -0.95 17.33
N ASP A 111 17.06 -0.13 16.75
CA ASP A 111 17.29 1.25 17.15
C ASP A 111 16.44 2.18 16.28
N ASP A 112 15.40 2.73 16.89
CA ASP A 112 14.38 3.49 16.19
C ASP A 112 14.66 5.01 16.14
N GLU A 113 15.65 5.52 16.87
CA GLU A 113 15.91 6.96 16.98
C GLU A 113 16.41 7.57 15.67
N LEU A 114 17.33 6.88 14.98
CA LEU A 114 17.86 7.36 13.70
C LEU A 114 16.76 7.34 12.63
N VAL A 115 15.98 6.25 12.55
CA VAL A 115 14.84 6.17 11.62
C VAL A 115 13.82 7.27 11.91
N LEU A 116 13.50 7.53 13.18
CA LEU A 116 12.60 8.60 13.57
C LEU A 116 13.10 9.97 13.10
N ARG A 117 14.39 10.27 13.30
CA ARG A 117 15.02 11.52 12.82
C ARG A 117 14.91 11.66 11.30
N LEU A 118 15.18 10.60 10.54
CA LEU A 118 15.02 10.61 9.08
C LEU A 118 13.56 10.81 8.66
N LEU A 119 12.60 10.25 9.39
CA LEU A 119 11.17 10.45 9.14
C LEU A 119 10.72 11.89 9.43
N ASP A 120 11.25 12.51 10.50
CA ASP A 120 11.02 13.91 10.82
C ASP A 120 11.58 14.81 9.70
N GLN A 121 12.80 14.53 9.24
CA GLN A 121 13.43 15.26 8.16
C GLN A 121 12.67 15.11 6.83
N ALA A 122 12.27 13.89 6.48
CA ALA A 122 11.47 13.64 5.28
C ALA A 122 10.12 14.38 5.31
N GLN A 123 9.52 14.52 6.49
CA GLN A 123 8.30 15.32 6.66
C GLN A 123 8.58 16.81 6.48
N SER A 124 9.68 17.33 7.03
CA SER A 124 10.10 18.72 6.83
C SER A 124 10.32 19.02 5.33
N TRP A 125 11.04 18.15 4.62
CA TRP A 125 11.28 18.29 3.19
C TRP A 125 10.02 18.14 2.32
N ALA A 126 9.02 17.37 2.76
CA ALA A 126 7.75 17.21 2.03
C ALA A 126 6.95 18.53 1.93
N GLU A 127 7.18 19.47 2.83
CA GLU A 127 6.53 20.78 2.88
C GLU A 127 7.34 21.88 2.15
N GLN A 128 8.51 21.52 1.61
CA GLN A 128 9.45 22.43 0.99
C GLN A 128 9.59 22.17 -0.52
N THR A 129 10.24 23.12 -1.19
CA THR A 129 10.64 22.99 -2.60
C THR A 129 12.09 23.39 -2.75
N TYR A 130 12.81 22.72 -3.64
CA TYR A 130 14.14 23.12 -4.07
C TYR A 130 14.06 23.63 -5.51
N GLU A 131 14.45 24.88 -5.75
CA GLU A 131 14.30 25.56 -7.05
C GLU A 131 12.87 25.48 -7.62
N GLY A 132 11.86 25.58 -6.73
CA GLY A 132 10.44 25.51 -7.10
C GLY A 132 9.94 24.10 -7.44
N LYS A 133 10.75 23.06 -7.28
CA LYS A 133 10.35 21.66 -7.49
C LYS A 133 10.16 20.95 -6.15
N PRO A 134 9.14 20.07 -6.02
CA PRO A 134 9.03 19.20 -4.86
C PRO A 134 10.29 18.37 -4.65
N ILE A 135 10.71 18.28 -3.40
CA ILE A 135 11.89 17.51 -3.01
C ILE A 135 11.62 16.02 -3.15
N ALA A 136 12.62 15.27 -3.59
CA ALA A 136 12.65 13.82 -3.52
C ALA A 136 14.04 13.39 -3.06
N ALA A 137 14.10 12.48 -2.10
CA ALA A 137 15.35 12.05 -1.49
C ALA A 137 15.22 10.62 -0.95
N ALA A 138 16.33 9.92 -0.77
CA ALA A 138 16.37 8.64 -0.06
C ALA A 138 17.64 8.53 0.79
N ILE A 139 17.47 8.07 2.02
CA ILE A 139 18.55 7.82 2.97
C ILE A 139 18.40 6.37 3.45
N GLY A 140 19.48 5.61 3.36
CA GLY A 140 19.54 4.20 3.74
C GLY A 140 20.44 3.98 4.94
N ILE A 141 19.95 3.28 5.96
CA ILE A 141 20.73 2.86 7.13
C ILE A 141 21.25 1.45 6.87
N ASN A 142 22.56 1.27 6.96
CA ASN A 142 23.22 -0.02 6.83
C ASN A 142 23.78 -0.48 8.20
N PRO A 143 23.23 -1.55 8.80
CA PRO A 143 23.71 -2.06 10.09
C PRO A 143 25.02 -2.84 9.99
N HIS A 144 25.50 -3.11 8.78
CA HIS A 144 26.74 -3.86 8.54
C HIS A 144 27.95 -2.95 8.33
N GLU A 145 27.76 -1.64 8.32
CA GLU A 145 28.82 -0.66 8.14
C GLU A 145 29.09 0.04 9.47
N GLU A 146 30.36 0.08 9.85
CA GLU A 146 30.83 0.87 10.98
C GLU A 146 31.10 2.32 10.54
N GLN A 147 31.49 3.16 11.49
CA GLN A 147 31.88 4.55 11.22
C GLN A 147 33.02 4.58 10.19
N SER A 148 32.70 5.01 8.98
CA SER A 148 33.64 5.12 7.85
C SER A 148 34.04 6.56 7.53
N SER A 149 33.30 7.54 8.06
CA SER A 149 33.65 8.96 8.02
C SER A 149 33.32 9.63 9.34
N ASP A 150 33.95 10.79 9.59
CA ASP A 150 33.62 11.68 10.71
C ASP A 150 32.42 12.57 10.42
N LEU A 151 31.84 12.48 9.21
CA LEU A 151 30.69 13.29 8.80
C LEU A 151 29.40 12.62 9.28
N HIS A 152 28.68 13.29 10.17
CA HIS A 152 27.40 12.81 10.66
C HIS A 152 26.27 13.31 9.75
N ILE A 153 25.20 12.52 9.64
CA ILE A 153 24.06 12.85 8.79
C ILE A 153 23.42 14.19 9.18
N GLU A 154 23.42 14.54 10.47
CA GLU A 154 22.86 15.81 10.96
C GLU A 154 23.57 17.03 10.38
N ASP A 155 24.87 16.94 10.12
CA ASP A 155 25.64 18.02 9.48
C ASP A 155 25.21 18.23 8.03
N ILE A 156 24.71 17.18 7.37
CA ILE A 156 24.21 17.25 5.99
C ILE A 156 22.76 17.72 5.94
N LEU A 157 21.91 17.24 6.86
CA LEU A 157 20.47 17.52 6.84
C LEU A 157 20.14 19.00 7.06
N GLN A 158 21.07 19.76 7.64
CA GLN A 158 20.94 21.20 7.88
C GLN A 158 21.39 22.06 6.68
N GLU A 159 22.06 21.47 5.71
CA GLU A 159 22.61 22.18 4.55
C GLU A 159 21.59 22.27 3.41
N ASP A 160 21.62 23.38 2.68
CA ASP A 160 20.69 23.64 1.57
C ASP A 160 20.77 22.60 0.45
N TYR A 161 21.94 21.97 0.26
CA TYR A 161 22.15 20.93 -0.74
C TYR A 161 21.67 19.54 -0.29
N GLY A 162 21.49 19.31 1.00
CA GLY A 162 21.09 18.02 1.58
C GLY A 162 19.85 17.37 0.94
N PRO A 163 18.75 18.12 0.71
CA PRO A 163 17.53 17.56 0.13
C PRO A 163 17.67 17.07 -1.33
N VAL A 164 18.72 17.45 -2.05
CA VAL A 164 18.91 17.13 -3.49
C VAL A 164 20.08 16.20 -3.78
N LEU A 165 20.67 15.61 -2.74
CA LEU A 165 21.78 14.66 -2.88
C LEU A 165 21.39 13.35 -3.61
N THR A 166 20.09 13.04 -3.68
CA THR A 166 19.58 11.80 -4.28
C THR A 166 18.30 12.11 -5.06
N ASN A 167 17.89 11.19 -5.92
CA ASN A 167 16.66 11.33 -6.72
C ASN A 167 15.42 10.67 -6.07
N GLY A 168 15.59 10.01 -4.93
CA GLY A 168 14.55 9.33 -4.18
C GLY A 168 13.95 8.09 -4.84
N ASN A 169 14.55 7.56 -5.92
CA ASN A 169 14.03 6.40 -6.68
C ASN A 169 15.00 5.21 -6.71
N ASP A 170 16.24 5.45 -7.12
CA ASP A 170 17.28 4.43 -7.32
C ASP A 170 18.67 4.92 -6.86
N THR A 171 18.72 6.09 -6.21
CA THR A 171 19.91 6.60 -5.54
C THR A 171 19.59 6.83 -4.07
N LEU A 172 20.56 6.56 -3.20
CA LEU A 172 20.44 6.79 -1.76
C LEU A 172 21.75 7.29 -1.16
N LEU A 173 21.64 8.11 -0.11
CA LEU A 173 22.73 8.41 0.81
C LEU A 173 22.76 7.31 1.87
N GLU A 174 23.83 6.53 1.89
CA GLU A 174 24.00 5.46 2.86
C GLU A 174 24.69 5.98 4.12
N ILE A 175 24.15 5.59 5.27
CA ILE A 175 24.69 5.90 6.59
C ILE A 175 24.78 4.63 7.44
N SER A 176 25.70 4.63 8.41
CA SER A 176 25.79 3.60 9.43
C SER A 176 24.65 3.71 10.45
N VAL A 177 24.51 2.72 11.33
CA VAL A 177 23.57 2.78 12.48
C VAL A 177 23.87 3.91 13.46
N SER A 178 25.11 4.40 13.51
CA SER A 178 25.50 5.56 14.31
C SER A 178 25.27 6.89 13.59
N GLY A 179 24.66 6.89 12.39
CA GLY A 179 24.34 8.09 11.64
C GLY A 179 25.50 8.69 10.84
N HIS A 180 26.65 8.01 10.75
CA HIS A 180 27.79 8.49 9.98
C HIS A 180 27.67 8.13 8.50
N VAL A 181 28.11 9.04 7.63
CA VAL A 181 28.02 8.85 6.18
C VAL A 181 28.98 7.76 5.73
N VAL A 182 28.43 6.79 5.00
CA VAL A 182 29.18 5.73 4.34
C VAL A 182 29.44 6.09 2.88
N GLY A 183 28.43 6.63 2.18
CA GLY A 183 28.60 7.12 0.82
C GLY A 183 27.30 7.32 0.06
N HIS A 184 27.43 7.70 -1.21
CA HIS A 184 26.30 7.82 -2.14
C HIS A 184 26.24 6.58 -3.04
N ARG A 185 25.09 5.92 -3.14
CA ARG A 185 24.90 4.72 -3.95
C ARG A 185 23.86 4.92 -5.04
N VAL A 186 24.16 4.39 -6.22
CA VAL A 186 23.15 4.03 -7.22
C VAL A 186 22.84 2.55 -6.99
N VAL A 187 21.57 2.24 -6.74
CA VAL A 187 21.09 0.87 -6.52
C VAL A 187 20.34 0.39 -7.75
N VAL A 188 20.46 -0.88 -8.07
CA VAL A 188 19.83 -1.48 -9.26
C VAL A 188 19.04 -2.71 -8.85
N ALA A 189 17.80 -2.83 -9.33
CA ALA A 189 17.00 -4.02 -9.16
C ALA A 189 17.11 -4.92 -10.41
N ASN A 190 17.94 -5.96 -10.33
CA ASN A 190 18.01 -7.01 -11.35
C ASN A 190 17.23 -8.27 -10.90
N GLY A 191 16.68 -9.04 -11.84
CA GLY A 191 15.97 -10.28 -11.55
C GLY A 191 14.60 -10.05 -10.89
N ASP A 192 14.22 -10.93 -9.97
CA ASP A 192 12.94 -10.84 -9.28
C ASP A 192 12.84 -9.54 -8.46
N LEU A 193 11.84 -8.73 -8.79
CA LEU A 193 11.61 -7.47 -8.11
C LEU A 193 10.92 -7.69 -6.76
N PRO A 194 11.32 -6.94 -5.72
CA PRO A 194 10.64 -6.95 -4.43
C PRO A 194 9.20 -6.44 -4.52
N MET A 195 8.42 -6.72 -3.46
CA MET A 195 7.07 -6.19 -3.31
C MET A 195 7.12 -4.70 -2.96
N SER A 196 7.19 -3.88 -4.00
CA SER A 196 7.17 -2.42 -3.95
C SER A 196 6.72 -1.90 -5.31
N PRO A 197 6.34 -0.62 -5.46
CA PRO A 197 6.15 -0.05 -6.78
C PRO A 197 7.47 -0.05 -7.56
N GLU A 198 7.42 -0.28 -8.87
CA GLU A 198 8.57 -0.57 -9.75
C GLU A 198 9.65 0.51 -9.65
N ARG A 199 9.24 1.78 -9.63
CA ARG A 199 10.12 2.94 -9.54
C ARG A 199 11.05 2.92 -8.32
N TRP A 200 10.64 2.28 -7.23
CA TRP A 200 11.43 2.16 -5.99
C TRP A 200 11.86 0.73 -5.68
N ALA A 201 11.68 -0.21 -6.63
CA ALA A 201 12.16 -1.57 -6.47
C ALA A 201 13.67 -1.65 -6.16
N PRO A 202 14.54 -0.77 -6.70
CA PRO A 202 15.94 -0.74 -6.29
C PRO A 202 16.15 -0.44 -4.80
N LEU A 203 15.43 0.52 -4.22
CA LEU A 203 15.52 0.83 -2.78
C LEU A 203 15.00 -0.31 -1.93
N ALA A 204 13.84 -0.88 -2.30
CA ALA A 204 13.28 -2.03 -1.61
C ALA A 204 14.24 -3.22 -1.62
N LYS A 205 14.91 -3.47 -2.74
CA LYS A 205 15.88 -4.57 -2.87
C LYS A 205 17.13 -4.34 -2.03
N TRP A 206 17.58 -3.09 -1.92
CA TRP A 206 18.69 -2.72 -1.05
C TRP A 206 18.33 -2.86 0.43
N ALA A 207 17.08 -2.58 0.80
CA ALA A 207 16.55 -2.67 2.17
C ALA A 207 16.31 -4.11 2.68
N CYS A 208 17.29 -4.98 2.48
CA CYS A 208 17.35 -6.36 3.00
C CYS A 208 18.38 -6.48 4.13
N ASP A 209 18.37 -7.61 4.83
CA ASP A 209 19.36 -7.95 5.87
C ASP A 209 19.44 -6.90 6.99
N GLY A 210 18.29 -6.40 7.45
CA GLY A 210 18.19 -5.38 8.49
C GLY A 210 18.45 -3.95 8.02
N ARG A 211 18.77 -3.72 6.73
CA ARG A 211 18.84 -2.37 6.16
C ARG A 211 17.45 -1.74 6.08
N VAL A 212 17.40 -0.43 6.33
CA VAL A 212 16.18 0.37 6.26
C VAL A 212 16.39 1.56 5.34
N VAL A 213 15.43 1.87 4.48
CA VAL A 213 15.46 3.08 3.65
C VAL A 213 14.26 3.95 3.98
N VAL A 214 14.51 5.22 4.29
CA VAL A 214 13.51 6.27 4.32
C VAL A 214 13.65 7.07 3.02
N ALA A 215 12.58 7.12 2.24
CA ALA A 215 12.53 7.90 1.01
C ALA A 215 11.38 8.91 1.04
N LEU A 216 11.55 10.00 0.32
CA LEU A 216 10.56 11.01 0.03
C LEU A 216 10.38 11.06 -1.49
N ASN A 217 9.14 10.94 -1.96
CA ASN A 217 8.83 11.09 -3.38
C ASN A 217 8.38 12.52 -3.72
N ARG A 218 8.36 12.83 -5.03
CA ARG A 218 7.93 14.15 -5.56
C ARG A 218 6.47 14.52 -5.28
N THR A 219 5.67 13.60 -4.75
CA THR A 219 4.28 13.88 -4.35
C THR A 219 4.16 14.20 -2.85
N GLY A 220 5.29 14.29 -2.13
CA GLY A 220 5.31 14.56 -0.70
C GLY A 220 4.98 13.33 0.16
N GLU A 221 5.07 12.13 -0.39
CA GLU A 221 4.84 10.90 0.38
C GLU A 221 6.16 10.35 0.92
N SER A 222 6.20 10.09 2.23
CA SER A 222 7.30 9.37 2.87
C SER A 222 7.10 7.87 2.68
N LEU A 223 8.12 7.16 2.22
CA LEU A 223 8.15 5.72 1.98
C LEU A 223 9.19 5.10 2.91
N VAL A 224 8.85 3.97 3.50
CA VAL A 224 9.78 3.21 4.36
C VAL A 224 9.91 1.82 3.79
N PHE A 225 11.13 1.47 3.39
CA PHE A 225 11.47 0.14 2.89
C PHE A 225 12.30 -0.59 3.94
N ALA A 226 11.94 -1.84 4.19
CA ALA A 226 12.66 -2.78 5.04
C ALA A 226 12.26 -4.21 4.64
N ASN A 227 13.07 -5.19 5.02
CA ASN A 227 12.81 -6.62 4.74
C ASN A 227 12.57 -6.93 3.25
N GLY A 228 13.17 -6.17 2.33
CA GLY A 228 12.99 -6.38 0.90
C GLY A 228 11.64 -5.92 0.35
N SER A 229 10.91 -5.03 1.02
CA SER A 229 9.61 -4.52 0.54
C SER A 229 9.30 -3.10 1.00
N LEU A 230 8.25 -2.51 0.41
CA LEU A 230 7.63 -1.29 0.93
C LEU A 230 6.82 -1.62 2.18
N GLU A 231 7.31 -1.28 3.37
CA GLU A 231 6.60 -1.62 4.60
C GLU A 231 5.51 -0.60 4.95
N PHE A 232 5.86 0.69 4.85
CA PHE A 232 4.98 1.80 5.18
C PHE A 232 5.06 2.92 4.15
N ALA A 233 3.95 3.65 4.00
CA ALA A 233 3.98 4.96 3.37
C ALA A 233 3.08 5.95 4.12
N LYS A 234 3.54 7.20 4.29
CA LYS A 234 2.72 8.31 4.72
C LYS A 234 2.07 8.94 3.50
N ARG A 235 0.77 8.73 3.35
CA ARG A 235 -0.01 9.21 2.20
C ARG A 235 -1.18 10.04 2.71
N ARG A 236 -1.31 11.26 2.21
CA ARG A 236 -2.42 12.18 2.59
C ARG A 236 -2.52 12.39 4.10
N GLY A 237 -1.36 12.59 4.74
CA GLY A 237 -1.28 12.83 6.18
C GLY A 237 -1.44 11.59 7.08
N ALA A 238 -1.70 10.40 6.53
CA ALA A 238 -1.84 9.17 7.30
C ALA A 238 -0.76 8.14 6.92
N TRP A 239 -0.18 7.50 7.93
CA TRP A 239 0.67 6.33 7.75
C TRP A 239 -0.18 5.13 7.35
N ARG A 240 0.33 4.31 6.42
CA ARG A 240 -0.34 3.13 5.85
C ARG A 240 0.65 1.97 5.80
N ARG A 241 0.26 0.81 6.32
CA ARG A 241 1.02 -0.45 6.28
C ARG A 241 0.63 -1.26 5.05
N PHE A 242 1.64 -1.80 4.35
CA PHE A 242 1.47 -2.61 3.14
C PHE A 242 1.64 -4.11 3.42
N ALA A 243 0.55 -4.78 3.82
CA ALA A 243 0.53 -6.24 4.04
C ALA A 243 0.40 -7.01 2.71
N HIS A 244 1.46 -6.99 1.89
CA HIS A 244 1.49 -7.50 0.51
C HIS A 244 0.93 -8.92 0.37
N ASN A 245 1.45 -9.85 1.18
CA ASN A 245 1.07 -11.27 1.11
C ASN A 245 -0.41 -11.49 1.46
N SER A 246 -0.95 -10.78 2.45
CA SER A 246 -2.38 -10.84 2.78
C SER A 246 -3.23 -10.42 1.59
N VAL A 247 -2.82 -9.40 0.84
CA VAL A 247 -3.57 -8.92 -0.33
C VAL A 247 -3.50 -9.93 -1.48
N ILE A 248 -2.31 -10.45 -1.79
CA ILE A 248 -2.11 -11.48 -2.82
C ILE A 248 -2.93 -12.74 -2.50
N ALA A 249 -3.03 -13.13 -1.23
CA ALA A 249 -3.86 -14.24 -0.80
C ALA A 249 -5.36 -13.98 -1.06
N ARG A 250 -5.84 -12.74 -0.87
CA ARG A 250 -7.25 -12.38 -1.14
C ARG A 250 -7.61 -12.42 -2.62
N LEU A 251 -6.64 -12.25 -3.54
CA LEU A 251 -6.88 -12.40 -4.98
C LEU A 251 -7.33 -13.81 -5.38
N ASN A 252 -7.11 -14.84 -4.56
CA ASN A 252 -7.68 -16.18 -4.79
C ASN A 252 -9.21 -16.21 -4.86
N ARG A 253 -9.87 -15.16 -4.36
CA ARG A 253 -11.33 -15.04 -4.47
C ARG A 253 -11.79 -14.74 -5.90
N PHE A 254 -10.91 -14.26 -6.78
CA PHE A 254 -11.28 -13.87 -8.15
C PHE A 254 -11.47 -15.07 -9.08
N GLY A 255 -10.91 -16.24 -8.72
CA GLY A 255 -10.92 -17.43 -9.55
C GLY A 255 -9.70 -18.31 -9.25
N LYS A 256 -9.40 -19.26 -10.13
CA LYS A 256 -8.23 -20.14 -9.99
C LYS A 256 -6.96 -19.49 -10.55
N LEU A 257 -6.65 -18.29 -10.07
CA LEU A 257 -5.48 -17.53 -10.53
C LEU A 257 -4.19 -18.17 -10.05
N ASP A 258 -3.24 -18.39 -10.96
CA ASP A 258 -1.89 -18.81 -10.58
C ASP A 258 -1.18 -17.74 -9.71
N GLN A 259 -0.05 -18.10 -9.12
CA GLN A 259 0.68 -17.16 -8.26
C GLN A 259 1.29 -15.98 -9.04
N ALA A 260 1.74 -16.21 -10.28
CA ALA A 260 2.39 -15.19 -11.09
C ALA A 260 1.41 -14.09 -11.53
N LEU A 261 0.19 -14.47 -11.91
CA LEU A 261 -0.90 -13.58 -12.26
C LEU A 261 -1.36 -12.77 -11.05
N ARG A 262 -1.55 -13.39 -9.88
CA ARG A 262 -1.92 -12.66 -8.66
C ARG A 262 -0.87 -11.62 -8.27
N LYS A 263 0.42 -11.98 -8.31
CA LYS A 263 1.53 -11.05 -8.09
C LYS A 263 1.50 -9.92 -9.11
N SER A 264 1.39 -10.24 -10.40
CA SER A 264 1.38 -9.26 -11.48
C SER A 264 0.23 -8.26 -11.37
N ILE A 265 -0.98 -8.71 -11.01
CA ILE A 265 -2.14 -7.82 -10.76
C ILE A 265 -1.84 -6.87 -9.60
N TYR A 266 -1.29 -7.39 -8.51
CA TYR A 266 -1.01 -6.59 -7.32
C TYR A 266 0.14 -5.60 -7.54
N GLU A 267 1.24 -6.03 -8.14
CA GLU A 267 2.37 -5.18 -8.53
C GLU A 267 1.92 -4.04 -9.45
N THR A 268 1.16 -4.37 -10.50
CA THR A 268 0.59 -3.37 -11.42
C THR A 268 -0.31 -2.38 -10.66
N SER A 269 -1.08 -2.87 -9.68
CA SER A 269 -1.92 -2.00 -8.84
C SER A 269 -1.09 -1.04 -7.97
N LEU A 270 0.06 -1.49 -7.45
CA LEU A 270 1.00 -0.62 -6.74
C LEU A 270 1.57 0.44 -7.69
N ASP A 271 2.00 0.05 -8.89
CA ASP A 271 2.61 0.96 -9.86
C ASP A 271 1.65 2.09 -10.25
N ILE A 272 0.41 1.74 -10.57
CA ILE A 272 -0.66 2.70 -10.90
C ILE A 272 -1.02 3.58 -9.70
N SER A 273 -1.07 3.00 -8.50
CA SER A 273 -1.41 3.71 -7.26
C SER A 273 -0.39 4.81 -6.94
N PHE A 274 0.90 4.52 -7.09
CA PHE A 274 1.96 5.48 -6.82
C PHE A 274 2.23 6.43 -8.00
N ALA A 275 1.89 6.03 -9.23
CA ALA A 275 1.88 6.92 -10.38
C ALA A 275 0.71 7.91 -10.39
N ARG A 276 -0.29 7.74 -9.51
CA ARG A 276 -1.49 8.60 -9.39
C ARG A 276 -2.37 8.64 -10.65
N THR A 277 -2.28 7.64 -11.51
CA THR A 277 -3.06 7.57 -12.77
C THR A 277 -4.45 6.97 -12.57
N GLY A 278 -4.59 6.05 -11.61
CA GLY A 278 -5.81 5.27 -11.42
C GLY A 278 -5.99 4.19 -12.50
N GLY A 279 -6.84 3.20 -12.22
CA GLY A 279 -7.02 2.05 -13.12
C GLY A 279 -8.11 1.11 -12.64
N CYS A 280 -8.59 0.25 -13.53
CA CYS A 280 -9.61 -0.75 -13.23
C CYS A 280 -9.21 -2.06 -13.91
N ILE A 281 -9.08 -3.14 -13.13
CA ILE A 281 -8.74 -4.47 -13.63
C ILE A 281 -9.89 -5.41 -13.27
N GLY A 282 -10.56 -5.99 -14.28
CA GLY A 282 -11.53 -7.07 -14.12
C GLY A 282 -10.89 -8.41 -14.45
N VAL A 283 -11.24 -9.44 -13.69
CA VAL A 283 -10.81 -10.81 -13.93
C VAL A 283 -12.05 -11.69 -13.95
N ALA A 284 -12.32 -12.32 -15.10
CA ALA A 284 -13.41 -13.29 -15.26
C ALA A 284 -13.03 -14.65 -14.67
N LYS A 285 -13.98 -15.38 -14.06
CA LYS A 285 -13.68 -16.69 -13.45
C LYS A 285 -13.46 -17.76 -14.51
N ASP A 286 -14.23 -17.71 -15.58
CA ASP A 286 -14.10 -18.63 -16.71
C ASP A 286 -14.52 -17.98 -18.02
N ILE A 287 -14.45 -18.74 -19.10
CA ILE A 287 -14.76 -18.25 -20.45
C ILE A 287 -16.25 -17.91 -20.63
N ASN A 288 -17.16 -18.54 -19.87
CA ASN A 288 -18.58 -18.19 -19.95
C ASN A 288 -18.80 -16.79 -19.36
N ASP A 289 -18.09 -16.43 -18.29
CA ASP A 289 -18.13 -15.07 -17.75
C ASP A 289 -17.64 -14.03 -18.77
N ILE A 290 -16.64 -14.37 -19.60
CA ILE A 290 -16.19 -13.51 -20.72
C ILE A 290 -17.30 -13.37 -21.77
N TRP A 291 -17.94 -14.46 -22.19
CA TRP A 291 -19.03 -14.40 -23.16
C TRP A 291 -20.23 -13.63 -22.62
N ASP A 292 -20.59 -13.85 -21.36
CA ASP A 292 -21.66 -13.12 -20.66
C ASP A 292 -21.41 -11.60 -20.66
N LEU A 293 -20.17 -11.15 -20.47
CA LEU A 293 -19.81 -9.74 -20.56
C LEU A 293 -20.11 -9.16 -21.95
N GLY A 294 -19.93 -9.96 -23.01
CA GLY A 294 -20.26 -9.59 -24.39
C GLY A 294 -21.77 -9.64 -24.67
N GLU A 295 -22.44 -10.74 -24.33
CA GLU A 295 -23.88 -10.95 -24.57
C GLU A 295 -24.73 -9.93 -23.85
N LYS A 296 -24.39 -9.62 -22.58
CA LYS A 296 -25.07 -8.60 -21.77
C LYS A 296 -24.62 -7.18 -22.12
N LYS A 297 -23.76 -7.02 -23.13
CA LYS A 297 -23.21 -5.73 -23.61
C LYS A 297 -22.56 -4.91 -22.51
N VAL A 298 -22.00 -5.58 -21.52
CA VAL A 298 -21.27 -4.94 -20.41
C VAL A 298 -20.00 -4.29 -20.95
N ILE A 299 -19.37 -4.91 -21.95
CA ILE A 299 -18.25 -4.37 -22.73
C ILE A 299 -18.73 -4.13 -24.17
N ALA A 300 -18.40 -2.97 -24.74
CA ALA A 300 -18.73 -2.62 -26.12
C ALA A 300 -18.00 -3.54 -27.13
N GLU A 301 -18.65 -3.84 -28.26
CA GLU A 301 -18.11 -4.79 -29.24
C GLU A 301 -16.76 -4.34 -29.82
N GLU A 302 -16.55 -3.02 -29.94
CA GLU A 302 -15.34 -2.43 -30.48
C GLU A 302 -14.10 -2.46 -29.55
N ASP A 303 -14.31 -2.76 -28.27
CA ASP A 303 -13.27 -2.80 -27.24
C ASP A 303 -12.61 -4.18 -27.09
N TRP A 304 -13.22 -5.24 -27.63
CA TRP A 304 -12.65 -6.59 -27.63
C TRP A 304 -11.41 -6.67 -28.53
N LEU A 305 -10.33 -7.25 -28.00
CA LEU A 305 -9.07 -7.41 -28.74
C LEU A 305 -9.17 -8.44 -29.86
N ASP A 306 -10.00 -9.46 -29.71
CA ASP A 306 -10.12 -10.54 -30.71
C ASP A 306 -10.89 -10.07 -31.97
N THR A 307 -11.86 -9.17 -31.81
CA THR A 307 -12.59 -8.59 -32.95
C THR A 307 -11.80 -7.47 -33.62
N ALA A 308 -10.94 -6.77 -32.85
CA ALA A 308 -10.06 -5.70 -33.29
C ALA A 308 -10.78 -4.66 -34.19
N LYS A 309 -12.02 -4.28 -33.84
CA LYS A 309 -12.85 -3.39 -34.67
C LYS A 309 -12.46 -1.91 -34.58
N SER A 310 -11.90 -1.45 -33.46
CA SER A 310 -11.47 -0.07 -33.27
C SER A 310 -9.97 0.10 -33.50
N THR A 311 -9.51 1.33 -33.74
CA THR A 311 -8.06 1.63 -33.78
C THR A 311 -7.38 1.30 -32.45
N LYS A 312 -8.08 1.48 -31.31
CA LYS A 312 -7.60 1.13 -29.97
C LYS A 312 -7.39 -0.37 -29.83
N SER A 313 -8.39 -1.20 -30.15
CA SER A 313 -8.26 -2.66 -30.03
C SER A 313 -7.25 -3.24 -31.03
N ARG A 314 -7.17 -2.71 -32.27
CA ARG A 314 -6.10 -3.09 -33.22
C ARG A 314 -4.70 -2.77 -32.71
N TYR A 315 -4.50 -1.59 -32.15
CA TYR A 315 -3.21 -1.18 -31.58
C TYR A 315 -2.79 -2.13 -30.45
N PHE A 316 -3.68 -2.37 -29.48
CA PHE A 316 -3.35 -3.25 -28.36
C PHE A 316 -3.15 -4.70 -28.79
N ALA A 317 -3.98 -5.23 -29.69
CA ALA A 317 -3.76 -6.57 -30.25
C ALA A 317 -2.37 -6.71 -30.90
N ALA A 318 -1.90 -5.67 -31.61
CA ALA A 318 -0.61 -5.66 -32.28
C ALA A 318 0.59 -5.61 -31.32
N ILE A 319 0.52 -4.84 -30.22
CA ILE A 319 1.64 -4.73 -29.27
C ILE A 319 1.67 -5.88 -28.26
N LEU A 320 0.50 -6.41 -27.87
CA LEU A 320 0.38 -7.46 -26.86
C LEU A 320 0.66 -8.85 -27.44
N LYS A 321 0.43 -9.06 -28.75
CA LYS A 321 0.76 -10.30 -29.49
C LYS A 321 0.26 -11.60 -28.82
N LYS A 322 -0.89 -11.54 -28.13
CA LYS A 322 -1.47 -12.64 -27.34
C LYS A 322 -0.58 -13.15 -26.20
N GLU A 323 0.38 -12.36 -25.75
CA GLU A 323 1.11 -12.63 -24.51
C GLU A 323 0.18 -12.54 -23.31
N LYS A 324 0.41 -13.41 -22.33
CA LYS A 324 -0.32 -13.39 -21.07
C LYS A 324 0.11 -12.21 -20.22
N PHE A 325 -0.83 -11.66 -19.47
CA PHE A 325 -0.62 -10.46 -18.65
C PHE A 325 0.61 -10.58 -17.74
N GLN A 326 0.77 -11.69 -17.02
CA GLN A 326 1.89 -11.94 -16.12
C GLN A 326 3.26 -12.05 -16.80
N ASN A 327 3.28 -12.31 -18.12
CA ASN A 327 4.50 -12.42 -18.92
C ASN A 327 4.91 -11.06 -19.53
N LEU A 328 4.01 -10.07 -19.55
CA LEU A 328 4.34 -8.75 -20.04
C LEU A 328 5.35 -8.04 -19.13
N PRO A 329 6.23 -7.18 -19.69
CA PRO A 329 7.04 -6.27 -18.90
C PRO A 329 6.17 -5.47 -17.92
N ARG A 330 6.64 -5.33 -16.68
CA ARG A 330 5.87 -4.71 -15.59
C ARG A 330 5.43 -3.29 -15.92
N GLN A 331 6.31 -2.49 -16.51
CA GLN A 331 5.96 -1.17 -17.02
C GLN A 331 4.80 -1.21 -18.04
N LEU A 332 4.83 -2.13 -19.01
CA LEU A 332 3.76 -2.26 -20.00
C LEU A 332 2.43 -2.66 -19.34
N ARG A 333 2.45 -3.53 -18.32
CA ARG A 333 1.24 -3.87 -17.54
C ARG A 333 0.62 -2.62 -16.91
N ALA A 334 1.44 -1.77 -16.30
CA ALA A 334 0.99 -0.53 -15.69
C ALA A 334 0.44 0.45 -16.73
N GLU A 335 1.10 0.58 -17.89
CA GLU A 335 0.67 1.45 -18.99
C GLU A 335 -0.71 1.03 -19.54
N ILE A 336 -0.92 -0.26 -19.83
CA ILE A 336 -2.21 -0.74 -20.36
C ILE A 336 -3.34 -0.68 -19.33
N ALA A 337 -3.05 -0.93 -18.04
CA ALA A 337 -4.05 -0.87 -16.97
C ALA A 337 -4.37 0.56 -16.52
N ALA A 338 -3.54 1.55 -16.89
CA ALA A 338 -3.80 2.98 -16.66
C ALA A 338 -4.60 3.64 -17.79
N VAL A 339 -4.81 2.95 -18.92
CA VAL A 339 -5.70 3.43 -20.00
C VAL A 339 -7.10 3.62 -19.44
N ASP A 340 -7.77 4.71 -19.84
CA ASP A 340 -9.12 4.99 -19.37
C ASP A 340 -10.11 3.88 -19.75
N GLY A 341 -10.94 3.48 -18.80
CA GLY A 341 -11.75 2.26 -18.86
C GLY A 341 -11.18 1.11 -18.01
N ALA A 342 -11.58 -0.11 -18.34
CA ALA A 342 -11.16 -1.34 -17.64
C ALA A 342 -10.24 -2.22 -18.49
N LEU A 343 -9.22 -2.80 -17.85
CA LEU A 343 -8.47 -3.94 -18.37
C LEU A 343 -9.22 -5.21 -17.99
N ILE A 344 -9.48 -6.09 -18.97
CA ILE A 344 -10.25 -7.33 -18.76
C ILE A 344 -9.34 -8.51 -19.01
N LEU A 345 -9.23 -9.36 -17.98
CA LEU A 345 -8.44 -10.58 -17.97
C LEU A 345 -9.36 -11.78 -17.74
N ASP A 346 -8.91 -12.95 -18.14
CA ASP A 346 -9.43 -14.22 -17.59
C ASP A 346 -8.53 -14.76 -16.47
N GLN A 347 -8.87 -15.96 -15.97
CA GLN A 347 -8.12 -16.60 -14.89
C GLN A 347 -6.73 -17.12 -15.29
N ASP A 348 -6.47 -17.27 -16.59
CA ASP A 348 -5.20 -17.73 -17.15
C ASP A 348 -4.26 -16.57 -17.50
N GLY A 349 -4.77 -15.34 -17.42
CA GLY A 349 -4.07 -14.09 -17.70
C GLY A 349 -4.15 -13.65 -19.16
N GLU A 350 -5.04 -14.23 -19.97
CA GLU A 350 -5.28 -13.71 -21.32
C GLU A 350 -5.97 -12.35 -21.23
N ILE A 351 -5.58 -11.44 -22.12
CA ILE A 351 -6.08 -10.07 -22.15
C ILE A 351 -7.18 -9.98 -23.19
N TRP A 352 -8.40 -9.68 -22.75
CA TRP A 352 -9.58 -9.67 -23.61
C TRP A 352 -9.97 -8.27 -24.06
N ALA A 353 -9.72 -7.25 -23.24
CA ALA A 353 -9.97 -5.85 -23.56
C ALA A 353 -9.04 -4.91 -22.78
N VAL A 354 -8.67 -3.79 -23.40
CA VAL A 354 -7.88 -2.71 -22.76
C VAL A 354 -8.65 -1.40 -22.87
N GLY A 355 -8.84 -0.73 -21.75
CA GLY A 355 -9.60 0.53 -21.69
C GLY A 355 -11.06 0.34 -22.09
N ALA A 356 -11.68 -0.77 -21.70
CA ALA A 356 -13.07 -1.08 -22.00
C ALA A 356 -14.01 -0.11 -21.26
N ILE A 357 -14.91 0.53 -22.00
CA ILE A 357 -15.94 1.39 -21.40
C ILE A 357 -17.13 0.51 -21.03
N MET A 358 -17.49 0.57 -19.75
CA MET A 358 -18.54 -0.29 -19.20
C MET A 358 -19.92 0.33 -19.33
N GLN A 359 -20.87 -0.43 -19.87
CA GLN A 359 -22.28 -0.08 -19.81
C GLN A 359 -22.85 -0.58 -18.49
N ILE A 360 -23.13 0.34 -17.58
CA ILE A 360 -23.65 0.03 -16.24
C ILE A 360 -25.00 0.72 -16.13
N GLU A 361 -26.03 -0.02 -15.71
CA GLU A 361 -27.34 0.56 -15.47
C GLU A 361 -27.25 1.68 -14.43
N SER A 362 -27.67 2.87 -14.83
CA SER A 362 -27.67 4.08 -14.00
C SER A 362 -28.56 3.87 -12.76
N GLY A 363 -27.97 3.97 -11.57
CA GLY A 363 -28.71 4.03 -10.29
C GLY A 363 -28.42 2.93 -9.26
N THR A 364 -27.63 1.91 -9.59
CA THR A 364 -27.45 0.72 -8.71
C THR A 364 -26.20 0.77 -7.81
N THR A 365 -25.23 1.64 -8.10
CA THR A 365 -23.98 1.71 -7.32
C THR A 365 -23.62 3.15 -6.95
N GLY A 366 -23.78 3.53 -5.67
CA GLY A 366 -23.25 4.79 -5.17
C GLY A 366 -21.72 4.88 -5.37
N GLY A 367 -21.26 6.01 -5.92
CA GLY A 367 -19.84 6.34 -6.14
C GLY A 367 -19.49 6.78 -7.57
N GLY A 368 -18.23 7.19 -7.81
CA GLY A 368 -17.76 7.58 -9.15
C GLY A 368 -17.62 6.41 -10.15
N GLY A 369 -17.57 6.70 -11.44
CA GLY A 369 -17.68 5.70 -12.54
C GLY A 369 -16.76 4.50 -12.42
N ARG A 370 -15.50 4.67 -11.99
CA ARG A 370 -14.54 3.57 -11.81
C ARG A 370 -14.92 2.59 -10.68
N LEU A 371 -15.59 3.08 -9.63
CA LEU A 371 -16.10 2.21 -8.56
C LEU A 371 -17.30 1.40 -9.04
N ALA A 372 -18.18 2.01 -9.84
CA ALA A 372 -19.31 1.31 -10.46
C ALA A 372 -18.79 0.19 -11.38
N ALA A 373 -17.82 0.49 -12.24
CA ALA A 373 -17.20 -0.46 -13.15
C ALA A 373 -16.60 -1.66 -12.41
N ALA A 374 -15.79 -1.41 -11.38
CA ALA A 374 -15.21 -2.49 -10.59
C ALA A 374 -16.28 -3.37 -9.92
N LYS A 375 -17.37 -2.78 -9.39
CA LYS A 375 -18.46 -3.57 -8.80
C LYS A 375 -19.22 -4.39 -9.84
N ALA A 376 -19.45 -3.85 -11.04
CA ALA A 376 -20.08 -4.57 -12.14
C ALA A 376 -19.22 -5.76 -12.59
N LEU A 377 -17.91 -5.58 -12.77
CA LEU A 377 -16.97 -6.64 -13.13
C LEU A 377 -16.84 -7.71 -12.06
N ALA A 378 -16.93 -7.33 -10.78
CA ALA A 378 -16.84 -8.26 -9.67
C ALA A 378 -17.96 -9.33 -9.65
N ALA A 379 -19.07 -9.12 -10.40
CA ALA A 379 -20.11 -10.12 -10.59
C ALA A 379 -19.63 -11.34 -11.39
N TYR A 380 -18.71 -11.12 -12.33
CA TYR A 380 -18.18 -12.10 -13.27
C TYR A 380 -16.88 -12.77 -12.79
N GLY A 381 -16.47 -12.50 -11.54
CA GLY A 381 -15.16 -12.91 -11.02
C GLY A 381 -14.69 -12.02 -9.90
N GLY A 382 -13.76 -11.16 -10.24
CA GLY A 382 -13.24 -10.17 -9.32
C GLY A 382 -12.80 -8.91 -10.04
N ALA A 383 -12.66 -7.84 -9.28
CA ALA A 383 -12.18 -6.60 -9.84
C ALA A 383 -11.32 -5.83 -8.84
N VAL A 384 -10.30 -5.15 -9.37
CA VAL A 384 -9.48 -4.21 -8.61
C VAL A 384 -9.75 -2.81 -9.14
N LYS A 385 -10.17 -1.93 -8.23
CA LYS A 385 -10.21 -0.50 -8.47
C LYS A 385 -8.95 0.14 -7.90
N ILE A 386 -8.18 0.82 -8.74
CA ILE A 386 -7.10 1.71 -8.32
C ILE A 386 -7.55 3.17 -8.48
N SER A 387 -7.47 3.93 -7.39
CA SER A 387 -7.80 5.35 -7.39
C SER A 387 -6.58 6.17 -7.82
N ALA A 388 -6.77 7.23 -8.60
CA ALA A 388 -5.74 8.25 -8.81
C ALA A 388 -5.25 8.83 -7.46
N ASP A 389 -6.15 8.77 -6.48
CA ASP A 389 -5.92 9.08 -5.09
C ASP A 389 -5.02 8.11 -4.29
N GLY A 390 -4.55 7.03 -4.91
CA GLY A 390 -3.64 6.06 -4.30
C GLY A 390 -4.31 4.84 -3.65
N GLY A 391 -5.59 4.91 -3.27
CA GLY A 391 -6.28 3.76 -2.69
C GLY A 391 -6.52 2.65 -3.71
N ILE A 392 -6.24 1.40 -3.32
CA ILE A 392 -6.51 0.17 -4.09
C ILE A 392 -7.58 -0.63 -3.35
N ARG A 393 -8.62 -1.07 -4.06
CA ARG A 393 -9.74 -1.83 -3.48
C ARG A 393 -10.09 -3.03 -4.35
N GLY A 394 -10.19 -4.20 -3.76
CA GLY A 394 -10.60 -5.44 -4.44
C GLY A 394 -12.04 -5.81 -4.14
N PHE A 395 -12.78 -6.26 -5.15
CA PHE A 395 -14.20 -6.61 -5.06
C PHE A 395 -14.47 -8.00 -5.63
N HIS A 396 -15.45 -8.69 -5.05
CA HIS A 396 -15.89 -10.01 -5.49
C HIS A 396 -17.33 -10.28 -5.05
N ALA A 397 -18.09 -10.99 -5.89
CA ALA A 397 -19.42 -11.51 -5.57
C ALA A 397 -19.33 -12.73 -4.63
N GLY A 398 -19.98 -12.65 -3.46
CA GLY A 398 -20.17 -13.80 -2.58
C GLY A 398 -21.06 -14.89 -3.20
N GLY A 399 -21.21 -16.03 -2.51
CA GLY A 399 -22.13 -17.10 -2.95
C GLY A 399 -23.60 -16.67 -2.96
N ASP A 400 -23.93 -15.58 -2.27
CA ASP A 400 -25.23 -14.90 -2.25
C ASP A 400 -25.40 -13.88 -3.40
N GLY A 401 -24.42 -13.79 -4.31
CA GLY A 401 -24.38 -12.81 -5.40
C GLY A 401 -24.06 -11.38 -4.95
N LYS A 402 -23.87 -11.13 -3.65
CA LYS A 402 -23.61 -9.78 -3.13
C LYS A 402 -22.16 -9.39 -3.38
N ILE A 403 -21.96 -8.23 -4.02
CA ILE A 403 -20.62 -7.67 -4.19
C ILE A 403 -20.09 -7.16 -2.86
N SER A 404 -18.94 -7.69 -2.45
CA SER A 404 -18.25 -7.30 -1.23
C SER A 404 -16.83 -6.83 -1.54
N GLU A 405 -16.32 -5.91 -0.73
CA GLU A 405 -14.90 -5.57 -0.75
C GLU A 405 -14.11 -6.64 0.01
N ILE A 406 -13.08 -7.19 -0.63
CA ILE A 406 -12.31 -8.31 -0.09
C ILE A 406 -10.90 -7.93 0.35
N PHE A 407 -10.39 -6.77 -0.08
CA PHE A 407 -9.16 -6.18 0.44
C PHE A 407 -9.12 -4.67 0.13
N THR A 408 -8.36 -3.92 0.93
CA THR A 408 -8.02 -2.52 0.66
C THR A 408 -6.55 -2.24 0.99
N VAL A 409 -5.87 -1.45 0.15
CA VAL A 409 -4.45 -1.08 0.28
C VAL A 409 -4.30 0.40 -0.03
N GLY A 410 -3.27 1.05 0.55
CA GLY A 410 -2.97 2.45 0.29
C GLY A 410 -3.92 3.37 1.04
#